data_AF-A0A950WAZ3-F1
#
_entry.id   AF-A0A950WAZ3-F1
#
_cell.length_a   1.000
_cell.length_b   1.000
_cell.length_c   1.000
_cell.angle_alpha   90.00
_cell.angle_beta   90.00
_cell.angle_gamma   90.00
#
_symmetry.space_group_name_H-M   'P 1'
#
loop_
_entity.id
_entity.type
_entity.pdbx_description
1 polymer ?
#
loop_
_entity_poly.entity_id
_entity_poly.type
_entity_poly.pdbx_seq_one_letter_code
_entity_poly.pdbx_strand_id
1 'polypeptide(L)'
;MKTKLTRLLGAIAIVAIIGALPGGIALSADDLSQNSLNSLLPPQTLPQGFESTGQLLRDQQEATNAPLYSAWLVESSRFVNQAFGGFMPDRAFIPGSTDPRHDIPLIDFPANVGIIKAKNGKITLYDSGWKQLEYIFDWNTSCCWWDLRKQMKSIGLDPDDVIRIVIGHGHWDHAGQLDSFPNAVLYIQQEELKQIDFFTNYPVEFNQGHIRAVNTVDPLTGAQVGPPQQACARTPVCGYPPQTVAEIEGKVLAGKAQIINGRYRIAPGLIIHPAFRGHTYGSQLLQVNTARGQLVFGSDTYSSWEGIRDWNVANIQQTDTIQQFLAYEKCYVLTSNSDSFNNCLAAHERLSYSDDYPITSNWWTITDGNCSRAAELTLANGEKTHVPADVTTGTTRITIPALGGAFGPWRIDPVVCKDTISMVPPHTVMP
;
A
#
# COMPACT_ATOMS: atom_id res chain seq x y z
N MET A 1 -48.82 -56.89 49.56
CA MET A 1 -49.36 -57.20 48.22
C MET A 1 -48.41 -56.62 47.17
N LYS A 2 -47.82 -57.52 46.35
CA LYS A 2 -47.14 -57.38 45.04
C LYS A 2 -46.13 -56.22 44.84
N THR A 3 -44.85 -56.41 44.51
CA THR A 3 -44.02 -57.59 44.23
C THR A 3 -42.56 -57.12 44.28
N LYS A 4 -41.68 -57.90 44.92
CA LYS A 4 -40.21 -57.74 44.93
C LYS A 4 -39.62 -58.29 43.63
N LEU A 5 -38.52 -57.70 43.17
CA LEU A 5 -37.27 -58.38 42.76
C LEU A 5 -36.21 -57.27 42.54
N THR A 6 -35.35 -56.97 43.52
CA THR A 6 -33.95 -57.48 43.67
C THR A 6 -33.10 -57.29 42.41
N ARG A 7 -31.86 -56.78 42.46
CA ARG A 7 -30.84 -56.87 43.53
C ARG A 7 -29.62 -56.01 43.13
N LEU A 8 -28.99 -55.39 44.14
CA LEU A 8 -27.53 -55.36 44.47
C LEU A 8 -26.55 -54.91 43.36
N LEU A 9 -25.43 -54.21 43.60
CA LEU A 9 -24.65 -53.83 44.78
C LEU A 9 -23.62 -52.82 44.23
N GLY A 10 -23.34 -51.73 44.92
CA GLY A 10 -22.31 -51.70 45.97
C GLY A 10 -21.27 -50.65 45.58
N ALA A 11 -20.43 -50.11 46.45
CA ALA A 11 -20.31 -50.12 47.89
C ALA A 11 -19.16 -49.14 48.20
N ILE A 12 -19.28 -48.39 49.31
CA ILE A 12 -18.17 -47.86 50.14
C ILE A 12 -17.37 -46.69 49.50
N ALA A 13 -17.44 -45.42 49.94
CA ALA A 13 -17.34 -44.76 51.27
C ALA A 13 -15.90 -44.55 51.79
N ILE A 14 -15.73 -43.44 52.53
CA ILE A 14 -14.56 -42.91 53.29
C ILE A 14 -13.76 -41.85 52.47
N VAL A 15 -13.88 -40.52 52.64
CA VAL A 15 -13.87 -39.54 53.77
C VAL A 15 -12.47 -39.04 54.17
N ALA A 16 -12.35 -37.69 54.16
CA ALA A 16 -11.40 -36.77 54.82
C ALA A 16 -10.14 -36.32 54.03
N ILE A 17 -9.64 -35.08 54.06
CA ILE A 17 -10.02 -33.73 54.55
C ILE A 17 -8.92 -32.75 54.02
N ILE A 18 -9.31 -31.50 53.69
CA ILE A 18 -8.52 -30.24 53.56
C ILE A 18 -7.40 -30.11 52.50
N GLY A 19 -7.53 -29.07 51.66
CA GLY A 19 -6.42 -28.21 51.23
C GLY A 19 -6.25 -27.97 49.72
N ALA A 20 -6.25 -26.69 49.34
CA ALA A 20 -5.71 -26.10 48.10
C ALA A 20 -6.54 -26.17 46.78
N LEU A 21 -6.80 -24.98 46.19
CA LEU A 21 -6.85 -24.76 44.74
C LEU A 21 -5.40 -24.71 44.21
N PRO A 22 -5.05 -25.06 42.94
CA PRO A 22 -5.75 -24.57 41.75
C PRO A 22 -5.77 -25.51 40.52
N GLY A 23 -6.54 -25.10 39.50
CA GLY A 23 -6.21 -25.43 38.11
C GLY A 23 -7.23 -26.28 37.38
N GLY A 24 -7.88 -25.67 36.37
CA GLY A 24 -8.65 -26.40 35.37
C GLY A 24 -10.14 -26.07 35.40
N ILE A 25 -10.50 -24.81 35.18
CA ILE A 25 -11.78 -24.54 34.51
C ILE A 25 -11.41 -24.14 33.09
N ALA A 26 -11.77 -25.03 32.17
CA ALA A 26 -11.74 -24.81 30.74
C ALA A 26 -12.37 -23.46 30.43
N LEU A 27 -11.61 -22.58 29.79
CA LEU A 27 -12.14 -21.37 29.16
C LEU A 27 -13.04 -21.83 28.01
N SER A 28 -14.35 -21.88 28.23
CA SER A 28 -15.26 -21.69 27.09
C SER A 28 -15.09 -20.24 26.67
N ALA A 29 -14.63 -20.07 25.42
CA ALA A 29 -14.56 -18.78 24.77
C ALA A 29 -15.98 -18.31 24.47
N ASP A 30 -16.61 -17.71 25.49
CA ASP A 30 -17.84 -16.94 25.31
C ASP A 30 -17.46 -15.54 24.84
N ASP A 31 -18.18 -15.10 23.79
CA ASP A 31 -18.16 -13.81 23.13
C ASP A 31 -17.81 -12.64 24.08
N LEU A 32 -16.59 -12.12 23.94
CA LEU A 32 -16.12 -10.96 24.65
C LEU A 32 -16.87 -9.71 24.16
N SER A 33 -17.77 -9.20 24.99
CA SER A 33 -18.46 -7.92 24.82
C SER A 33 -17.47 -6.77 24.50
N GLN A 34 -17.93 -5.71 23.83
CA GLN A 34 -17.11 -4.55 23.41
C GLN A 34 -16.20 -3.97 24.51
N ASN A 35 -16.57 -4.09 25.79
CA ASN A 35 -15.76 -3.61 26.91
C ASN A 35 -14.46 -4.43 27.14
N SER A 36 -14.43 -5.72 26.78
CA SER A 36 -13.23 -6.57 26.88
C SER A 36 -12.32 -6.51 25.65
N LEU A 37 -12.85 -6.06 24.50
CA LEU A 37 -12.00 -5.79 23.33
C LEU A 37 -11.09 -4.57 23.60
N ASN A 38 -11.62 -3.53 24.27
CA ASN A 38 -10.86 -2.32 24.61
C ASN A 38 -9.63 -2.57 25.50
N SER A 39 -9.60 -3.64 26.30
CA SER A 39 -8.41 -3.99 27.11
C SER A 39 -7.27 -4.65 26.32
N LEU A 40 -7.52 -5.08 25.07
CA LEU A 40 -6.54 -5.74 24.19
C LEU A 40 -6.10 -4.85 23.02
N LEU A 41 -6.72 -3.68 22.82
CA LEU A 41 -6.33 -2.73 21.80
C LEU A 41 -5.02 -2.03 22.20
N PRO A 42 -4.02 -1.93 21.30
CA PRO A 42 -2.92 -1.01 21.53
C PRO A 42 -3.46 0.41 21.76
N PRO A 43 -2.93 1.18 22.73
CA PRO A 43 -3.55 2.42 23.21
C PRO A 43 -3.85 3.50 22.16
N GLN A 44 -3.15 3.45 21.02
CA GLN A 44 -3.25 4.41 19.91
C GLN A 44 -4.26 3.98 18.82
N THR A 45 -4.84 2.77 18.94
CA THR A 45 -5.71 2.18 17.91
C THR A 45 -7.10 2.80 17.98
N LEU A 46 -7.53 3.42 16.89
CA LEU A 46 -8.91 3.89 16.78
C LEU A 46 -9.87 2.68 16.75
N PRO A 47 -11.02 2.72 17.45
CA PRO A 47 -11.96 1.60 17.48
C PRO A 47 -12.39 1.11 16.09
N GLN A 48 -12.62 2.04 15.16
CA GLN A 48 -12.97 1.74 13.76
C GLN A 48 -11.80 1.15 12.94
N GLY A 49 -10.56 1.25 13.43
CA GLY A 49 -9.35 0.78 12.77
C GLY A 49 -8.94 -0.64 13.18
N PHE A 50 -9.46 -1.12 14.31
CA PHE A 50 -9.16 -2.45 14.81
C PHE A 50 -10.00 -3.51 14.09
N GLU A 51 -9.33 -4.59 13.69
CA GLU A 51 -9.95 -5.79 13.13
C GLU A 51 -9.31 -7.00 13.80
N SER A 52 -10.11 -7.88 14.39
CA SER A 52 -9.58 -9.09 15.04
C SER A 52 -9.15 -10.13 14.01
N THR A 53 -8.22 -11.01 14.37
CA THR A 53 -7.83 -12.16 13.54
C THR A 53 -9.05 -12.97 13.09
N GLY A 54 -10.02 -13.21 13.99
CA GLY A 54 -11.24 -13.94 13.65
C GLY A 54 -12.11 -13.23 12.60
N GLN A 55 -12.13 -11.89 12.59
CA GLN A 55 -12.82 -11.12 11.55
C GLN A 55 -12.10 -11.23 10.20
N LEU A 56 -10.77 -11.08 10.20
CA LEU A 56 -9.95 -11.20 8.98
C LEU A 56 -10.05 -12.61 8.36
N LEU A 57 -10.04 -13.65 9.18
CA LEU A 57 -10.24 -15.04 8.73
C LEU A 57 -11.63 -15.25 8.11
N ARG A 58 -12.69 -14.66 8.68
CA ARG A 58 -14.03 -14.69 8.07
C ARG A 58 -14.05 -13.98 6.72
N ASP A 59 -13.40 -12.84 6.61
CA ASP A 59 -13.33 -12.08 5.35
C ASP A 59 -12.60 -12.84 4.25
N GLN A 60 -11.49 -13.46 4.60
CA GLN A 60 -10.77 -14.37 3.72
C GLN A 60 -11.67 -15.56 3.31
N GLN A 61 -12.31 -16.23 4.27
CA GLN A 61 -13.16 -17.38 3.99
C GLN A 61 -14.34 -17.01 3.07
N GLU A 62 -15.02 -15.90 3.34
CA GLU A 62 -16.09 -15.40 2.48
C GLU A 62 -15.59 -15.06 1.07
N ALA A 63 -14.39 -14.48 0.98
CA ALA A 63 -13.77 -14.15 -0.31
C ALA A 63 -13.48 -15.40 -1.16
N THR A 64 -13.21 -16.57 -0.57
CA THR A 64 -12.97 -17.81 -1.36
C THR A 64 -14.16 -18.21 -2.24
N ASN A 65 -15.38 -17.80 -1.89
CA ASN A 65 -16.60 -18.07 -2.66
C ASN A 65 -17.01 -16.88 -3.55
N ALA A 66 -16.23 -15.80 -3.54
CA ALA A 66 -16.52 -14.60 -4.32
C ALA A 66 -16.00 -14.71 -5.76
N PRO A 67 -16.45 -13.82 -6.68
CA PRO A 67 -15.86 -13.73 -8.01
C PRO A 67 -14.34 -13.50 -7.95
N LEU A 68 -13.63 -14.06 -8.93
CA LEU A 68 -12.21 -13.84 -9.10
C LEU A 68 -11.98 -12.55 -9.89
N TYR A 69 -10.92 -11.84 -9.56
CA TYR A 69 -10.45 -10.66 -10.29
C TYR A 69 -9.11 -10.98 -10.98
N SER A 70 -8.90 -10.39 -12.15
CA SER A 70 -7.56 -10.27 -12.74
C SER A 70 -6.86 -9.07 -12.10
N ALA A 71 -5.55 -9.15 -11.91
CA ALA A 71 -4.77 -8.06 -11.33
C ALA A 71 -3.42 -7.86 -12.03
N TRP A 72 -3.06 -6.58 -12.18
CA TRP A 72 -1.76 -6.13 -12.70
C TRP A 72 -1.14 -5.13 -11.73
N LEU A 73 0.17 -4.98 -11.86
CA LEU A 73 0.96 -3.91 -11.25
C LEU A 73 1.60 -3.10 -12.37
N VAL A 74 1.52 -1.78 -12.30
CA VAL A 74 2.15 -0.87 -13.27
C VAL A 74 3.01 0.14 -12.55
N GLU A 75 4.24 0.33 -13.01
CA GLU A 75 5.13 1.38 -12.51
C GLU A 75 4.68 2.72 -13.11
N SER A 76 3.99 3.53 -12.32
CA SER A 76 3.55 4.86 -12.74
C SER A 76 4.71 5.84 -12.92
N SER A 77 5.74 5.71 -12.08
CA SER A 77 6.95 6.53 -12.06
C SER A 77 8.03 5.86 -11.21
N ARG A 78 9.23 6.43 -11.17
CA ARG A 78 10.35 5.93 -10.36
C ARG A 78 11.06 7.06 -9.63
N PHE A 79 11.24 6.89 -8.32
CA PHE A 79 12.19 7.69 -7.55
C PHE A 79 13.60 7.27 -7.88
N VAL A 80 14.46 8.20 -8.29
CA VAL A 80 15.88 7.87 -8.53
C VAL A 80 16.78 8.41 -7.44
N ASN A 81 17.89 7.72 -7.21
CA ASN A 81 18.95 8.13 -6.28
C ASN A 81 18.46 8.42 -4.85
N GLN A 82 17.53 7.62 -4.33
CA GLN A 82 17.00 7.79 -2.98
C GLN A 82 17.92 7.13 -1.94
N ALA A 83 18.10 7.77 -0.79
CA ALA A 83 18.80 7.15 0.33
C ALA A 83 18.10 5.86 0.74
N PHE A 84 18.82 4.73 0.67
CA PHE A 84 18.22 3.39 0.86
C PHE A 84 17.54 3.25 2.23
N GLY A 85 18.25 3.69 3.29
CA GLY A 85 17.75 3.79 4.66
C GLY A 85 16.47 4.61 4.85
N GLY A 86 16.04 5.36 3.84
CA GLY A 86 14.85 6.19 3.92
C GLY A 86 13.53 5.43 3.79
N PHE A 87 13.49 4.47 2.88
CA PHE A 87 12.34 3.59 2.66
C PHE A 87 12.51 2.26 3.42
N MET A 88 13.76 1.82 3.61
CA MET A 88 14.12 0.62 4.37
C MET A 88 15.17 0.97 5.44
N PRO A 89 14.78 1.43 6.63
CA PRO A 89 15.70 1.87 7.69
C PRO A 89 16.78 0.83 8.08
N ASP A 90 16.47 -0.45 7.95
CA ASP A 90 17.39 -1.58 8.16
C ASP A 90 18.41 -1.78 7.01
N ARG A 91 18.42 -0.88 6.03
CA ARG A 91 19.36 -0.78 4.90
C ARG A 91 20.10 0.56 4.87
N ALA A 92 20.18 1.24 6.01
CA ALA A 92 20.91 2.49 6.11
C ALA A 92 22.39 2.31 5.74
N PHE A 93 22.90 3.22 4.90
CA PHE A 93 24.27 3.19 4.42
C PHE A 93 25.27 3.51 5.52
N ILE A 94 26.33 2.71 5.61
CA ILE A 94 27.45 2.89 6.53
C ILE A 94 28.75 2.95 5.70
N PRO A 95 29.44 4.10 5.64
CA PRO A 95 30.70 4.23 4.92
C PRO A 95 31.73 3.18 5.34
N GLY A 96 32.25 2.42 4.38
CA GLY A 96 33.25 1.37 4.61
C GLY A 96 32.71 0.05 5.17
N SER A 97 31.38 -0.11 5.28
CA SER A 97 30.77 -1.39 5.67
C SER A 97 31.05 -2.48 4.65
N THR A 98 31.34 -3.69 5.14
CA THR A 98 31.41 -4.91 4.32
C THR A 98 30.11 -5.71 4.35
N ASP A 99 29.11 -5.29 5.12
CA ASP A 99 27.76 -5.86 5.09
C ASP A 99 27.03 -5.37 3.82
N PRO A 100 26.65 -6.27 2.90
CA PRO A 100 25.97 -5.90 1.64
C PRO A 100 24.61 -5.20 1.83
N ARG A 101 24.06 -5.22 3.04
CA ARG A 101 22.83 -4.48 3.37
C ARG A 101 23.10 -2.99 3.56
N HIS A 102 24.32 -2.61 3.90
CA HIS A 102 24.69 -1.27 4.34
C HIS A 102 25.80 -0.63 3.46
N ASP A 103 26.20 -1.26 2.35
CA ASP A 103 27.23 -0.78 1.42
C ASP A 103 26.65 -0.04 0.19
N ILE A 104 25.32 0.10 0.13
CA ILE A 104 24.58 0.79 -0.93
C ILE A 104 24.07 2.15 -0.40
N PRO A 105 24.58 3.28 -0.90
CA PRO A 105 24.16 4.60 -0.43
C PRO A 105 22.79 5.03 -0.98
N LEU A 106 22.59 4.84 -2.28
CA LEU A 106 21.43 5.33 -3.02
C LEU A 106 20.85 4.19 -3.86
N ILE A 107 19.53 4.17 -3.99
CA ILE A 107 18.78 3.19 -4.78
C ILE A 107 17.53 3.82 -5.39
N ASP A 108 17.00 3.19 -6.42
CA ASP A 108 15.76 3.61 -7.07
C ASP A 108 14.56 2.82 -6.53
N PHE A 109 13.41 3.48 -6.42
CA PHE A 109 12.16 2.87 -6.00
C PHE A 109 11.05 3.10 -7.03
N PRO A 110 10.36 2.05 -7.50
CA PRO A 110 9.18 2.24 -8.35
C PRO A 110 8.05 2.86 -7.54
N ALA A 111 7.16 3.61 -8.17
CA ALA A 111 5.86 4.00 -7.63
C ALA A 111 4.80 3.19 -8.38
N ASN A 112 4.29 2.14 -7.75
CA ASN A 112 3.42 1.18 -8.40
C ASN A 112 1.93 1.47 -8.18
N VAL A 113 1.13 1.19 -9.20
CA VAL A 113 -0.33 1.25 -9.18
C VAL A 113 -0.90 -0.14 -9.41
N GLY A 114 -1.86 -0.55 -8.58
CA GLY A 114 -2.60 -1.79 -8.77
C GLY A 114 -3.79 -1.59 -9.72
N ILE A 115 -3.96 -2.49 -10.67
CA ILE A 115 -5.12 -2.50 -11.59
C ILE A 115 -5.89 -3.80 -11.38
N ILE A 116 -7.17 -3.69 -10.99
CA ILE A 116 -8.01 -4.84 -10.64
C ILE A 116 -9.22 -4.88 -11.57
N LYS A 117 -9.33 -5.92 -12.39
CA LYS A 117 -10.43 -6.09 -13.37
C LYS A 117 -11.41 -7.17 -12.92
N ALA A 118 -12.68 -6.78 -12.83
CA ALA A 118 -13.79 -7.67 -12.52
C ALA A 118 -14.27 -8.44 -13.76
N LYS A 119 -15.03 -9.52 -13.53
CA LYS A 119 -15.64 -10.35 -14.60
C LYS A 119 -16.49 -9.56 -15.60
N ASN A 120 -17.12 -8.46 -15.16
CA ASN A 120 -17.95 -7.60 -16.02
C ASN A 120 -17.14 -6.55 -16.79
N GLY A 121 -15.80 -6.64 -16.80
CA GLY A 121 -14.90 -5.72 -17.48
C GLY A 121 -14.55 -4.47 -16.68
N LYS A 122 -15.27 -4.17 -15.60
CA LYS A 122 -15.04 -2.95 -14.81
C LYS A 122 -13.79 -3.01 -13.97
N ILE A 123 -13.10 -1.89 -13.90
CA ILE A 123 -11.78 -1.76 -13.28
C ILE A 123 -11.87 -0.93 -12.01
N THR A 124 -11.18 -1.42 -10.98
CA THR A 124 -10.84 -0.68 -9.76
C THR A 124 -9.33 -0.47 -9.77
N LEU A 125 -8.88 0.77 -9.61
CA LEU A 125 -7.48 1.07 -9.36
C LEU A 125 -7.21 1.04 -7.85
N TYR A 126 -6.02 0.59 -7.48
CA TYR A 126 -5.44 0.81 -6.16
C TYR A 126 -4.25 1.75 -6.31
N ASP A 127 -4.39 2.94 -5.73
CA ASP A 127 -3.64 4.15 -6.08
C ASP A 127 -3.87 4.59 -7.54
N SER A 128 -3.34 5.75 -7.89
CA SER A 128 -3.44 6.40 -9.21
C SER A 128 -2.09 6.91 -9.71
N GLY A 129 -1.02 6.69 -8.94
CA GLY A 129 0.31 7.13 -9.30
C GLY A 129 0.47 8.64 -9.15
N TRP A 130 1.42 9.19 -9.88
CA TRP A 130 1.85 10.58 -9.77
C TRP A 130 1.51 11.37 -11.05
N LYS A 131 1.30 12.70 -10.98
CA LYS A 131 1.09 13.59 -12.15
C LYS A 131 1.77 14.94 -12.07
N GLN A 132 2.27 15.33 -10.90
CA GLN A 132 2.79 16.68 -10.66
C GLN A 132 4.21 16.79 -11.19
N LEU A 133 4.34 17.13 -12.48
CA LEU A 133 5.61 17.09 -13.19
C LEU A 133 6.67 18.02 -12.58
N GLU A 134 6.30 19.18 -12.06
CA GLU A 134 7.23 20.09 -11.36
C GLU A 134 7.78 19.45 -10.07
N TYR A 135 6.92 18.79 -9.29
CA TYR A 135 7.35 18.02 -8.10
C TYR A 135 8.23 16.81 -8.50
N ILE A 136 7.93 16.16 -9.63
CA ILE A 136 8.67 15.01 -10.19
C ILE A 136 10.09 15.40 -10.62
N PHE A 137 10.19 16.45 -11.44
CA PHE A 137 11.41 16.73 -12.17
C PHE A 137 12.29 17.77 -11.49
N ASP A 138 11.71 18.73 -10.78
CA ASP A 138 12.50 19.80 -10.18
C ASP A 138 12.94 19.46 -8.74
N TRP A 139 12.18 18.63 -8.01
CA TRP A 139 12.37 18.47 -6.56
C TRP A 139 12.80 17.07 -6.10
N ASN A 140 12.40 16.00 -6.81
CA ASN A 140 12.55 14.64 -6.27
C ASN A 140 13.30 13.66 -7.18
N THR A 141 14.10 14.18 -8.13
CA THR A 141 14.93 13.40 -9.05
C THR A 141 14.20 12.13 -9.50
N SER A 142 13.05 12.29 -10.16
CA SER A 142 12.20 11.15 -10.53
C SER A 142 12.16 10.98 -12.05
N CYS A 143 11.96 9.74 -12.49
CA CYS A 143 11.96 9.38 -13.91
C CYS A 143 10.87 8.33 -14.20
N CYS A 144 10.84 7.82 -15.42
CA CYS A 144 9.88 6.83 -15.93
C CYS A 144 8.39 7.18 -15.79
N TRP A 145 8.07 8.46 -15.58
CA TRP A 145 6.68 8.88 -15.50
C TRP A 145 6.00 8.74 -16.86
N TRP A 146 4.81 8.12 -16.86
CA TRP A 146 3.92 8.13 -18.01
C TRP A 146 2.46 8.22 -17.56
N ASP A 147 1.63 8.82 -18.41
CA ASP A 147 0.19 8.95 -18.13
C ASP A 147 -0.44 7.56 -17.96
N LEU A 148 -1.12 7.33 -16.83
CA LEU A 148 -1.63 6.02 -16.48
C LEU A 148 -2.68 5.52 -17.48
N ARG A 149 -3.45 6.42 -18.11
CA ARG A 149 -4.41 6.00 -19.16
C ARG A 149 -3.67 5.49 -20.39
N LYS A 150 -2.53 6.09 -20.76
CA LYS A 150 -1.66 5.58 -21.84
C LYS A 150 -1.05 4.24 -21.47
N GLN A 151 -0.52 4.11 -20.25
CA GLN A 151 0.01 2.83 -19.74
C GLN A 151 -1.04 1.72 -19.84
N MET A 152 -2.27 1.97 -19.36
CA MET A 152 -3.40 1.04 -19.45
C MET A 152 -3.69 0.61 -20.89
N LYS A 153 -3.77 1.56 -21.82
CA LYS A 153 -3.99 1.24 -23.25
C LYS A 153 -2.87 0.39 -23.83
N SER A 154 -1.61 0.69 -23.51
CA SER A 154 -0.45 -0.07 -23.99
C SER A 154 -0.42 -1.50 -23.46
N ILE A 155 -0.99 -1.75 -22.28
CA ILE A 155 -1.18 -3.11 -21.75
C ILE A 155 -2.54 -3.69 -22.12
N GLY A 156 -3.25 -3.14 -23.10
CA GLY A 156 -4.51 -3.71 -23.61
C GLY A 156 -5.72 -3.57 -22.68
N LEU A 157 -5.69 -2.62 -21.75
CA LEU A 157 -6.82 -2.28 -20.88
C LEU A 157 -7.45 -0.95 -21.29
N ASP A 158 -8.78 -0.85 -21.19
CA ASP A 158 -9.50 0.38 -21.46
C ASP A 158 -9.56 1.26 -20.20
N PRO A 159 -8.93 2.45 -20.16
CA PRO A 159 -9.01 3.35 -19.02
C PRO A 159 -10.42 3.90 -18.77
N ASP A 160 -11.35 3.82 -19.73
CA ASP A 160 -12.74 4.22 -19.52
C ASP A 160 -13.57 3.17 -18.75
N ASP A 161 -13.04 1.95 -18.58
CA ASP A 161 -13.63 0.95 -17.70
C ASP A 161 -13.28 1.16 -16.21
N VAL A 162 -12.43 2.12 -15.89
CA VAL A 162 -12.13 2.51 -14.50
C VAL A 162 -13.33 3.23 -13.90
N ILE A 163 -13.99 2.55 -12.95
CA ILE A 163 -15.16 3.07 -12.24
C ILE A 163 -14.87 3.38 -10.78
N ARG A 164 -13.74 2.90 -10.24
CA ARG A 164 -13.33 3.10 -8.85
C ARG A 164 -11.84 3.34 -8.74
N ILE A 165 -11.46 4.22 -7.83
CA ILE A 165 -10.08 4.38 -7.36
C ILE A 165 -10.10 4.23 -5.85
N VAL A 166 -9.38 3.26 -5.32
CA VAL A 166 -9.09 3.14 -3.89
C VAL A 166 -7.69 3.67 -3.69
N ILE A 167 -7.51 4.77 -2.96
CA ILE A 167 -6.16 5.23 -2.63
C ILE A 167 -5.73 4.60 -1.31
N GLY A 168 -4.52 4.05 -1.23
CA GLY A 168 -3.94 3.62 0.02
C GLY A 168 -3.78 4.79 0.99
N HIS A 169 -3.43 5.96 0.47
CA HIS A 169 -3.42 7.25 1.17
C HIS A 169 -3.31 8.42 0.16
N GLY A 170 -3.40 9.65 0.65
CA GLY A 170 -3.50 10.88 -0.13
C GLY A 170 -2.19 11.51 -0.55
N HIS A 171 -1.05 10.81 -0.46
CA HIS A 171 0.20 11.37 -0.97
C HIS A 171 0.21 11.48 -2.51
N TRP A 172 0.98 12.43 -3.03
CA TRP A 172 1.04 12.80 -4.45
C TRP A 172 1.45 11.69 -5.42
N ASP A 173 2.21 10.70 -4.97
CA ASP A 173 2.62 9.51 -5.73
C ASP A 173 1.56 8.42 -5.77
N HIS A 174 0.48 8.57 -5.00
CA HIS A 174 -0.62 7.62 -4.90
C HIS A 174 -1.96 8.23 -5.35
N ALA A 175 -2.14 9.51 -5.12
CA ALA A 175 -3.36 10.27 -5.43
C ALA A 175 -3.11 11.35 -6.51
N GLY A 176 -2.08 11.18 -7.35
CA GLY A 176 -1.66 12.18 -8.31
C GLY A 176 -2.45 12.21 -9.62
N GLN A 177 -3.09 11.12 -10.06
CA GLN A 177 -3.80 11.05 -11.34
C GLN A 177 -5.32 10.84 -11.20
N LEU A 178 -5.94 11.31 -10.13
CA LEU A 178 -7.37 11.10 -9.89
C LEU A 178 -8.24 11.74 -10.98
N ASP A 179 -7.86 12.92 -11.45
CA ASP A 179 -8.58 13.65 -12.50
C ASP A 179 -8.40 13.05 -13.89
N SER A 180 -7.41 12.17 -14.07
CA SER A 180 -7.30 11.38 -15.30
C SER A 180 -8.44 10.35 -15.44
N PHE A 181 -9.23 10.11 -14.39
CA PHE A 181 -10.37 9.19 -14.41
C PHE A 181 -11.65 9.89 -13.93
N PRO A 182 -12.25 10.79 -14.73
CA PRO A 182 -13.34 11.64 -14.28
C PRO A 182 -14.60 10.85 -13.88
N ASN A 183 -14.82 9.68 -14.47
CA ASN A 183 -15.98 8.82 -14.18
C ASN A 183 -15.82 7.98 -12.91
N ALA A 184 -14.59 7.82 -12.40
CA ALA A 184 -14.31 6.94 -11.28
C ALA A 184 -14.70 7.58 -9.95
N VAL A 185 -15.27 6.77 -9.06
CA VAL A 185 -15.54 7.11 -7.67
C VAL A 185 -14.29 6.84 -6.83
N LEU A 186 -13.83 7.86 -6.11
CA LEU A 186 -12.72 7.78 -5.15
C LEU A 186 -13.20 7.11 -3.85
N TYR A 187 -12.45 6.16 -3.32
CA TYR A 187 -12.67 5.54 -2.01
C TYR A 187 -11.54 5.99 -1.08
N ILE A 188 -11.89 6.75 -0.05
CA ILE A 188 -10.94 7.39 0.87
C ILE A 188 -11.45 7.31 2.31
N GLN A 189 -10.56 7.13 3.27
CA GLN A 189 -10.91 7.13 4.68
C GLN A 189 -11.20 8.54 5.19
N GLN A 190 -12.17 8.66 6.10
CA GLN A 190 -12.47 9.90 6.80
C GLN A 190 -11.23 10.42 7.56
N GLU A 191 -10.44 9.52 8.14
CA GLU A 191 -9.22 9.89 8.86
C GLU A 191 -8.16 10.53 7.94
N GLU A 192 -8.15 10.18 6.65
CA GLU A 192 -7.24 10.79 5.67
C GLU A 192 -7.63 12.23 5.38
N LEU A 193 -8.93 12.46 5.18
CA LEU A 193 -9.48 13.80 4.97
C LEU A 193 -9.25 14.70 6.19
N LYS A 194 -9.34 14.17 7.42
CA LYS A 194 -9.01 14.92 8.64
C LYS A 194 -7.54 15.33 8.68
N GLN A 195 -6.63 14.46 8.22
CA GLN A 195 -5.21 14.79 8.14
C GLN A 195 -4.94 15.85 7.07
N ILE A 196 -5.57 15.74 5.90
CA ILE A 196 -5.50 16.77 4.84
C ILE A 196 -6.00 18.12 5.36
N ASP A 197 -7.18 18.16 6.00
CA ASP A 197 -7.75 19.37 6.59
C ASP A 197 -6.80 19.99 7.63
N PHE A 198 -6.22 19.16 8.50
CA PHE A 198 -5.24 19.62 9.49
C PHE A 198 -4.00 20.25 8.84
N PHE A 199 -3.44 19.64 7.78
CA PHE A 199 -2.24 20.15 7.13
C PHE A 199 -2.50 21.40 6.27
N THR A 200 -3.69 21.53 5.69
CA THR A 200 -4.12 22.75 4.98
C THR A 200 -4.30 23.94 5.93
N ASN A 201 -4.58 23.66 7.21
CA ASN A 201 -4.76 24.68 8.26
C ASN A 201 -3.61 24.74 9.27
N TYR A 202 -2.45 24.14 8.96
CA TYR A 202 -1.34 24.06 9.92
C TYR A 202 -0.85 25.47 10.32
N PRO A 203 -0.83 25.83 11.62
CA PRO A 203 -0.51 27.20 12.03
C PRO A 203 0.94 27.57 11.72
N VAL A 204 1.14 28.61 10.91
CA VAL A 204 2.48 29.15 10.60
C VAL A 204 3.20 29.70 11.84
N GLU A 205 2.45 30.07 12.89
CA GLU A 205 2.99 30.57 14.15
C GLU A 205 3.48 29.46 15.08
N PHE A 206 3.05 28.20 14.86
CA PHE A 206 3.48 27.08 15.68
C PHE A 206 4.96 26.78 15.42
N ASN A 207 5.78 26.91 16.46
CA ASN A 207 7.21 26.63 16.43
C ASN A 207 7.97 27.29 15.26
N GLN A 208 7.74 28.60 15.06
CA GLN A 208 8.40 29.42 14.02
C GLN A 208 8.14 28.95 12.57
N GLY A 209 7.11 28.15 12.32
CA GLY A 209 6.71 27.74 10.97
C GLY A 209 7.72 26.79 10.31
N HIS A 210 8.34 25.92 11.09
CA HIS A 210 9.23 24.86 10.58
C HIS A 210 8.47 23.78 9.80
N ILE A 211 7.20 23.56 10.14
CA ILE A 211 6.23 22.82 9.30
C ILE A 211 5.32 23.89 8.68
N ARG A 212 5.19 23.88 7.34
CA ARG A 212 4.40 24.85 6.59
C ARG A 212 3.28 24.16 5.85
N ALA A 213 2.09 24.77 5.88
CA ALA A 213 0.96 24.32 5.09
C ALA A 213 1.30 24.35 3.59
N VAL A 214 0.68 23.48 2.81
CA VAL A 214 0.92 23.38 1.36
C VAL A 214 0.50 24.62 0.56
N ASN A 215 -0.33 25.47 1.14
CA ASN A 215 -0.84 26.71 0.59
C ASN A 215 -0.18 27.97 1.19
N THR A 216 1.01 27.85 1.79
CA THR A 216 1.60 28.98 2.52
C THR A 216 1.96 30.13 1.58
N VAL A 217 1.46 31.31 1.90
CA VAL A 217 1.90 32.60 1.36
C VAL A 217 2.72 33.29 2.45
N ASP A 218 3.87 33.83 2.09
CA ASP A 218 4.76 34.49 3.04
C ASP A 218 4.05 35.75 3.53
N PRO A 219 3.77 35.89 4.84
CA PRO A 219 2.94 36.98 5.35
C PRO A 219 3.66 38.34 5.30
N LEU A 220 4.98 38.37 5.08
CA LEU A 220 5.77 39.60 4.96
C LEU A 220 5.96 40.03 3.50
N THR A 221 6.02 39.08 2.56
CA THR A 221 6.32 39.37 1.14
C THR A 221 5.15 39.15 0.19
N GLY A 222 4.12 38.43 0.61
CA GLY A 222 2.98 38.06 -0.24
C GLY A 222 3.32 37.02 -1.31
N ALA A 223 4.55 36.48 -1.32
CA ALA A 223 4.95 35.46 -2.28
C ALA A 223 4.39 34.09 -1.88
N GLN A 224 3.98 33.28 -2.85
CA GLN A 224 3.71 31.86 -2.60
C GLN A 224 5.04 31.21 -2.18
N VAL A 225 5.13 30.85 -0.90
CA VAL A 225 6.25 30.07 -0.38
C VAL A 225 5.80 28.63 -0.41
N GLY A 226 6.16 27.94 -1.49
CA GLY A 226 6.37 26.51 -1.37
C GLY A 226 7.35 26.23 -0.24
N PRO A 227 7.38 25.01 0.32
CA PRO A 227 8.46 24.65 1.22
C PRO A 227 9.80 25.02 0.53
N PRO A 228 10.80 25.59 1.24
CA PRO A 228 12.12 25.80 0.64
C PRO A 228 12.55 24.53 -0.13
N GLN A 229 13.40 24.62 -1.16
CA GLN A 229 13.89 23.44 -1.89
C GLN A 229 14.42 22.31 -0.98
N GLN A 230 14.74 22.61 0.28
CA GLN A 230 15.20 21.66 1.31
C GLN A 230 14.14 21.26 2.36
N ALA A 231 12.97 21.92 2.43
CA ALA A 231 11.88 21.62 3.37
C ALA A 231 10.89 20.58 2.83
N CYS A 232 10.98 20.20 1.56
CA CYS A 232 10.23 19.08 0.99
C CYS A 232 10.80 17.70 1.35
N ALA A 233 11.95 17.65 2.04
CA ALA A 233 12.56 16.41 2.47
C ALA A 233 11.79 15.82 3.67
N ARG A 234 10.70 15.10 3.36
CA ARG A 234 10.00 14.17 4.26
C ARG A 234 9.27 14.76 5.46
N THR A 235 8.82 16.02 5.40
CA THR A 235 7.85 16.49 6.39
C THR A 235 6.47 15.87 6.13
N PRO A 236 5.61 15.71 7.15
CA PRO A 236 4.27 15.13 6.96
C PRO A 236 3.38 15.89 5.97
N VAL A 237 3.66 17.19 5.75
CA VAL A 237 2.89 18.04 4.84
C VAL A 237 3.31 17.87 3.37
N CYS A 238 4.53 17.39 3.12
CA CYS A 238 5.07 17.20 1.76
C CYS A 238 4.28 16.19 0.93
N GLY A 239 3.55 15.29 1.59
CA GLY A 239 2.66 14.35 0.93
C GLY A 239 1.46 15.01 0.25
N TYR A 240 1.05 16.21 0.64
CA TYR A 240 -0.26 16.76 0.27
C TYR A 240 -0.18 18.07 -0.54
N PRO A 241 0.57 18.13 -1.65
CA PRO A 241 0.72 19.35 -2.44
C PRO A 241 -0.63 19.84 -2.99
N PRO A 242 -0.76 21.15 -3.28
CA PRO A 242 -2.04 21.76 -3.59
C PRO A 242 -2.82 21.09 -4.73
N GLN A 243 -2.13 20.64 -5.79
CA GLN A 243 -2.81 19.94 -6.88
C GLN A 243 -3.44 18.62 -6.42
N THR A 244 -2.72 17.77 -5.66
CA THR A 244 -3.28 16.50 -5.16
C THR A 244 -4.44 16.74 -4.22
N VAL A 245 -4.33 17.73 -3.33
CA VAL A 245 -5.43 18.11 -2.43
C VAL A 245 -6.64 18.57 -3.25
N ALA A 246 -6.44 19.41 -4.27
CA ALA A 246 -7.52 19.87 -5.14
C ALA A 246 -8.19 18.72 -5.91
N GLU A 247 -7.44 17.71 -6.37
CA GLU A 247 -8.02 16.54 -7.02
C GLU A 247 -8.84 15.68 -6.04
N ILE A 248 -8.33 15.45 -4.83
CA ILE A 248 -9.05 14.71 -3.77
C ILE A 248 -10.33 15.46 -3.36
N GLU A 249 -10.22 16.73 -2.99
CA GLU A 249 -11.35 17.56 -2.59
C GLU A 249 -12.32 17.78 -3.74
N GLY A 250 -11.83 17.93 -4.98
CA GLY A 250 -12.64 18.01 -6.18
C GLY A 250 -13.54 16.79 -6.36
N LYS A 251 -13.01 15.57 -6.15
CA LYS A 251 -13.81 14.34 -6.15
C LYS A 251 -14.85 14.35 -5.01
N VAL A 252 -14.49 14.80 -3.82
CA VAL A 252 -15.42 14.88 -2.67
C VAL A 252 -16.56 15.86 -2.97
N LEU A 253 -16.23 17.10 -3.36
CA LEU A 253 -17.19 18.17 -3.61
C LEU A 253 -18.09 17.89 -4.82
N ALA A 254 -17.58 17.19 -5.83
CA ALA A 254 -18.36 16.77 -7.00
C ALA A 254 -19.26 15.54 -6.74
N GLY A 255 -19.30 15.00 -5.51
CA GLY A 255 -20.04 13.78 -5.19
C GLY A 255 -19.48 12.53 -5.87
N LYS A 256 -18.20 12.55 -6.23
CA LYS A 256 -17.44 11.45 -6.85
C LYS A 256 -16.47 10.79 -5.86
N ALA A 257 -16.78 10.86 -4.57
CA ALA A 257 -16.05 10.14 -3.54
C ALA A 257 -17.01 9.40 -2.60
N GLN A 258 -16.60 8.19 -2.21
CA GLN A 258 -17.12 7.43 -1.08
C GLN A 258 -16.19 7.64 0.10
N ILE A 259 -16.64 8.40 1.09
CA ILE A 259 -15.93 8.58 2.36
C ILE A 259 -16.21 7.37 3.25
N ILE A 260 -15.16 6.72 3.72
CA ILE A 260 -15.22 5.48 4.48
C ILE A 260 -14.80 5.74 5.93
N ASN A 261 -15.36 4.97 6.87
CA ASN A 261 -14.91 4.98 8.25
C ASN A 261 -14.64 3.54 8.71
N GLY A 262 -13.39 3.11 8.56
CA GLY A 262 -12.94 1.78 8.93
C GLY A 262 -13.06 0.78 7.77
N ARG A 263 -13.43 -0.46 8.10
CA ARG A 263 -13.57 -1.55 7.12
C ARG A 263 -14.76 -1.33 6.20
N TYR A 264 -14.58 -1.57 4.90
CA TYR A 264 -15.65 -1.39 3.91
C TYR A 264 -15.61 -2.43 2.80
N ARG A 265 -16.74 -3.11 2.56
CA ARG A 265 -16.86 -4.06 1.44
C ARG A 265 -17.34 -3.33 0.18
N ILE A 266 -16.48 -3.22 -0.82
CA ILE A 266 -16.81 -2.61 -2.12
C ILE A 266 -17.71 -3.56 -2.91
N ALA A 267 -17.32 -4.83 -2.98
CA ALA A 267 -18.01 -5.90 -3.69
C ALA A 267 -17.60 -7.26 -3.07
N PRO A 268 -18.28 -8.38 -3.40
CA PRO A 268 -17.80 -9.69 -3.01
C PRO A 268 -16.34 -9.90 -3.44
N GLY A 269 -15.48 -10.28 -2.49
CA GLY A 269 -14.04 -10.49 -2.72
C GLY A 269 -13.23 -9.22 -2.94
N LEU A 270 -13.79 -8.03 -2.68
CA LEU A 270 -13.11 -6.75 -2.79
C LEU A 270 -13.41 -5.89 -1.56
N ILE A 271 -12.48 -5.85 -0.61
CA ILE A 271 -12.69 -5.29 0.73
C ILE A 271 -11.56 -4.31 1.06
N ILE A 272 -11.94 -3.14 1.55
CA ILE A 272 -11.03 -2.16 2.13
C ILE A 272 -10.88 -2.45 3.62
N HIS A 273 -9.62 -2.52 4.07
CA HIS A 273 -9.26 -2.62 5.47
C HIS A 273 -8.56 -1.34 5.93
N PRO A 274 -8.95 -0.74 7.06
CA PRO A 274 -8.25 0.41 7.59
C PRO A 274 -6.85 0.02 8.05
N ALA A 275 -5.87 0.87 7.80
CA ALA A 275 -4.52 0.79 8.33
C ALA A 275 -4.11 2.14 8.93
N PHE A 276 -5.01 2.70 9.75
CA PHE A 276 -4.87 4.03 10.30
C PHE A 276 -3.55 4.21 11.03
N ARG A 277 -2.90 5.33 10.78
CA ARG A 277 -1.61 5.71 11.36
C ARG A 277 -0.48 4.72 11.03
N GLY A 278 -0.65 3.82 10.08
CA GLY A 278 0.46 3.03 9.56
C GLY A 278 1.48 3.94 8.88
N HIS A 279 1.20 4.33 7.63
CA HIS A 279 1.99 5.37 6.97
C HIS A 279 1.42 6.76 7.23
N THR A 280 0.18 6.97 6.82
CA THR A 280 -0.61 8.19 7.07
C THR A 280 -1.68 7.95 8.11
N TYR A 281 -2.33 9.01 8.56
CA TYR A 281 -3.39 8.93 9.57
C TYR A 281 -4.59 8.12 9.07
N GLY A 282 -4.91 8.21 7.78
CA GLY A 282 -6.02 7.51 7.13
C GLY A 282 -5.63 6.41 6.15
N SER A 283 -4.41 5.88 6.25
CA SER A 283 -3.96 4.77 5.42
C SER A 283 -4.95 3.60 5.42
N GLN A 284 -5.10 2.94 4.27
CA GLN A 284 -5.97 1.78 4.07
C GLN A 284 -5.32 0.75 3.13
N LEU A 285 -5.81 -0.49 3.19
CA LEU A 285 -5.39 -1.64 2.40
C LEU A 285 -6.56 -2.10 1.52
N LEU A 286 -6.26 -2.79 0.41
CA LEU A 286 -7.27 -3.44 -0.44
C LEU A 286 -7.03 -4.94 -0.55
N GLN A 287 -7.95 -5.72 0.01
CA GLN A 287 -8.05 -7.17 -0.21
C GLN A 287 -8.77 -7.46 -1.53
N VAL A 288 -8.18 -8.33 -2.34
CA VAL A 288 -8.69 -8.73 -3.66
C VAL A 288 -8.66 -10.25 -3.80
N ASN A 289 -9.80 -10.84 -4.10
CA ASN A 289 -9.92 -12.27 -4.35
C ASN A 289 -9.44 -12.65 -5.75
N THR A 290 -8.38 -13.44 -5.86
CA THR A 290 -7.80 -13.80 -7.16
C THR A 290 -7.57 -15.30 -7.29
N ALA A 291 -7.24 -15.74 -8.52
CA ALA A 291 -6.93 -17.16 -8.77
C ALA A 291 -5.68 -17.64 -8.01
N ARG A 292 -4.83 -16.72 -7.54
CA ARG A 292 -3.65 -17.01 -6.69
C ARG A 292 -3.93 -16.94 -5.19
N GLY A 293 -5.19 -16.76 -4.80
CA GLY A 293 -5.60 -16.47 -3.42
C GLY A 293 -5.88 -14.98 -3.20
N GLN A 294 -5.95 -14.57 -1.94
CA GLN A 294 -6.15 -13.15 -1.61
C GLN A 294 -4.86 -12.39 -1.93
N LEU A 295 -4.95 -11.35 -2.76
CA LEU A 295 -3.94 -10.30 -2.83
C LEU A 295 -4.32 -9.20 -1.84
N VAL A 296 -3.33 -8.59 -1.21
CA VAL A 296 -3.54 -7.42 -0.37
C VAL A 296 -2.59 -6.32 -0.83
N PHE A 297 -3.16 -5.26 -1.40
CA PHE A 297 -2.39 -4.07 -1.75
C PHE A 297 -2.34 -3.16 -0.52
N GLY A 298 -1.15 -2.76 -0.09
CA GLY A 298 -0.95 -1.98 1.13
C GLY A 298 -0.37 -0.59 0.94
N SER A 299 -0.06 -0.20 -0.30
CA SER A 299 0.55 1.10 -0.60
C SER A 299 1.82 1.26 0.27
N ASP A 300 2.00 2.43 0.89
CA ASP A 300 3.14 2.71 1.80
C ASP A 300 2.95 2.21 3.23
N THR A 301 1.77 1.69 3.57
CA THR A 301 1.61 0.96 4.83
C THR A 301 2.55 -0.25 4.86
N TYR A 302 2.86 -0.80 3.69
CA TYR A 302 3.85 -1.85 3.49
C TYR A 302 5.18 -1.24 3.09
N SER A 303 6.25 -1.56 3.82
CA SER A 303 7.61 -1.12 3.51
C SER A 303 8.09 -1.62 2.15
N SER A 304 7.91 -2.92 1.98
CA SER A 304 8.50 -3.78 0.98
C SER A 304 8.12 -5.22 1.34
N TRP A 305 8.10 -6.08 0.35
CA TRP A 305 7.97 -7.51 0.52
C TRP A 305 9.05 -8.08 1.46
N GLU A 306 10.29 -7.62 1.33
CA GLU A 306 11.40 -8.02 2.22
C GLU A 306 11.15 -7.58 3.67
N GLY A 307 10.64 -6.35 3.88
CA GLY A 307 10.37 -5.84 5.21
C GLY A 307 9.16 -6.49 5.87
N ILE A 308 8.13 -6.86 5.11
CA ILE A 308 7.02 -7.67 5.66
C ILE A 308 7.54 -9.05 6.08
N ARG A 309 8.32 -9.72 5.23
CA ARG A 309 8.92 -11.04 5.52
C ARG A 309 9.72 -11.04 6.81
N ASP A 310 10.58 -10.04 6.94
CA ASP A 310 11.58 -9.96 8.01
C ASP A 310 11.11 -9.14 9.21
N TRP A 311 9.86 -8.63 9.19
CA TRP A 311 9.29 -7.77 10.22
C TRP A 311 10.11 -6.49 10.47
N ASN A 312 10.50 -5.83 9.38
CA ASN A 312 11.21 -4.56 9.42
C ASN A 312 10.26 -3.37 9.27
N VAL A 313 10.62 -2.31 9.98
CA VAL A 313 9.94 -1.02 9.93
C VAL A 313 10.00 -0.43 8.52
N ALA A 314 8.91 0.17 8.05
CA ALA A 314 8.84 0.85 6.75
C ALA A 314 9.48 2.24 6.73
N ASN A 315 9.27 2.92 5.60
CA ASN A 315 9.59 4.31 5.34
C ASN A 315 9.53 5.18 6.61
N ILE A 316 10.55 6.02 6.79
CA ILE A 316 10.67 6.92 7.94
C ILE A 316 9.51 7.93 8.04
N GLN A 317 8.73 8.11 6.97
CA GLN A 317 7.52 8.96 6.92
C GLN A 317 6.25 8.32 7.51
N GLN A 318 6.38 7.30 8.36
CA GLN A 318 5.26 6.65 9.04
C GLN A 318 4.75 7.42 10.27
N THR A 319 3.51 7.16 10.65
CA THR A 319 2.86 7.84 11.79
C THR A 319 3.02 7.07 13.10
N ASP A 320 2.81 5.75 13.08
CA ASP A 320 2.86 4.86 14.26
C ASP A 320 3.35 3.46 13.86
N THR A 321 4.53 3.08 14.36
CA THR A 321 5.16 1.79 14.05
C THR A 321 4.32 0.60 14.53
N ILE A 322 3.57 0.72 15.63
CA ILE A 322 2.70 -0.37 16.10
C ILE A 322 1.58 -0.60 15.08
N GLN A 323 0.97 0.47 14.57
CA GLN A 323 -0.13 0.37 13.60
C GLN A 323 0.34 -0.20 12.27
N GLN A 324 1.57 0.12 11.85
CA GLN A 324 2.19 -0.50 10.68
C GLN A 324 2.33 -2.01 10.83
N PHE A 325 2.83 -2.49 11.97
CA PHE A 325 3.01 -3.92 12.22
C PHE A 325 1.67 -4.65 12.33
N LEU A 326 0.63 -4.01 12.87
CA LEU A 326 -0.74 -4.53 12.81
C LEU A 326 -1.24 -4.67 11.37
N ALA A 327 -0.86 -3.76 10.46
CA ALA A 327 -1.18 -3.90 9.05
C ALA A 327 -0.42 -5.07 8.39
N TYR A 328 0.81 -5.37 8.83
CA TYR A 328 1.52 -6.57 8.38
C TYR A 328 0.80 -7.83 8.85
N GLU A 329 0.41 -7.89 10.13
CA GLU A 329 -0.41 -8.98 10.66
C GLU A 329 -1.70 -9.17 9.86
N LYS A 330 -2.40 -8.06 9.51
CA LYS A 330 -3.58 -8.12 8.63
C LYS A 330 -3.25 -8.81 7.33
N CYS A 331 -2.14 -8.44 6.69
CA CYS A 331 -1.73 -9.09 5.45
C CYS A 331 -1.53 -10.59 5.64
N TYR A 332 -0.70 -10.99 6.61
CA TYR A 332 -0.42 -12.40 6.91
C TYR A 332 -1.71 -13.22 7.14
N VAL A 333 -2.65 -12.68 7.91
CA VAL A 333 -3.92 -13.38 8.18
C VAL A 333 -4.77 -13.49 6.93
N LEU A 334 -4.91 -12.42 6.14
CA LEU A 334 -5.72 -12.43 4.93
C LEU A 334 -5.14 -13.35 3.85
N THR A 335 -3.81 -13.47 3.77
CA THR A 335 -3.10 -14.30 2.80
C THR A 335 -2.74 -15.70 3.33
N SER A 336 -3.17 -16.05 4.55
CA SER A 336 -2.81 -17.29 5.27
C SER A 336 -3.27 -18.59 4.61
N ASN A 337 -4.33 -18.64 3.80
CA ASN A 337 -4.69 -19.84 3.04
C ASN A 337 -3.64 -20.20 1.97
N SER A 338 -2.69 -19.32 1.74
CA SER A 338 -1.48 -19.55 0.93
C SER A 338 -0.24 -19.75 1.81
N ASP A 339 -0.37 -19.75 3.14
CA ASP A 339 0.69 -19.71 4.15
C ASP A 339 1.79 -18.69 3.83
N SER A 340 1.39 -17.49 3.37
CA SER A 340 2.35 -16.64 2.68
C SER A 340 2.07 -15.15 2.79
N PHE A 341 3.13 -14.37 3.00
CA PHE A 341 3.19 -12.92 2.79
C PHE A 341 3.46 -12.54 1.33
N ASN A 342 3.66 -13.52 0.43
CA ASN A 342 4.02 -13.27 -0.97
C ASN A 342 2.91 -12.61 -1.79
N ASN A 343 1.70 -12.53 -1.25
CA ASN A 343 0.56 -11.84 -1.84
C ASN A 343 0.32 -10.44 -1.27
N CYS A 344 1.23 -9.93 -0.43
CA CYS A 344 1.26 -8.55 0.04
C CYS A 344 2.02 -7.69 -0.97
N LEU A 345 1.41 -6.60 -1.45
CA LEU A 345 2.00 -5.70 -2.44
C LEU A 345 2.24 -4.31 -1.84
N ALA A 346 3.51 -3.90 -1.79
CA ALA A 346 3.92 -2.54 -1.42
C ALA A 346 3.99 -1.64 -2.66
N ALA A 347 3.73 -0.34 -2.50
CA ALA A 347 3.85 0.61 -3.62
C ALA A 347 5.28 0.79 -4.10
N HIS A 348 6.25 0.75 -3.16
CA HIS A 348 7.67 1.03 -3.42
C HIS A 348 8.57 -0.20 -3.28
N GLU A 349 8.08 -1.38 -3.69
CA GLU A 349 8.89 -2.59 -3.69
C GLU A 349 9.97 -2.54 -4.77
N ARG A 350 11.24 -2.43 -4.38
CA ARG A 350 12.38 -2.33 -5.31
C ARG A 350 12.49 -3.53 -6.24
N LEU A 351 12.10 -4.71 -5.77
CA LEU A 351 12.15 -5.98 -6.49
C LEU A 351 10.95 -6.19 -7.43
N SER A 352 10.00 -5.25 -7.51
CA SER A 352 8.78 -5.31 -8.36
C SER A 352 8.99 -5.78 -9.79
N TYR A 353 10.20 -5.64 -10.33
CA TYR A 353 10.49 -6.01 -11.70
C TYR A 353 11.87 -6.68 -11.78
N SER A 354 12.09 -7.65 -10.90
CA SER A 354 13.25 -8.54 -10.89
C SER A 354 12.84 -9.97 -10.62
N ASP A 355 13.75 -10.91 -10.85
CA ASP A 355 13.53 -12.34 -10.59
C ASP A 355 13.40 -12.67 -9.09
N ASP A 356 13.78 -11.74 -8.21
CA ASP A 356 13.77 -11.92 -6.76
C ASP A 356 12.40 -11.68 -6.12
N TYR A 357 11.43 -11.15 -6.87
CA TYR A 357 10.05 -10.98 -6.38
C TYR A 357 9.06 -11.83 -7.20
N PRO A 358 8.72 -13.04 -6.71
CA PRO A 358 8.00 -14.02 -7.52
C PRO A 358 6.60 -13.57 -7.97
N ILE A 359 5.94 -12.65 -7.27
CA ILE A 359 4.57 -12.24 -7.61
C ILE A 359 4.52 -11.44 -8.92
N THR A 360 5.57 -10.69 -9.23
CA THR A 360 5.69 -9.90 -10.46
C THR A 360 6.58 -10.56 -11.50
N SER A 361 6.94 -11.84 -11.35
CA SER A 361 7.79 -12.59 -12.30
C SER A 361 7.34 -12.49 -13.77
N ASN A 362 6.04 -12.29 -14.02
CA ASN A 362 5.50 -12.06 -15.36
C ASN A 362 5.44 -10.56 -15.72
N TRP A 363 6.60 -9.90 -15.74
CA TRP A 363 6.73 -8.47 -16.04
C TRP A 363 7.41 -8.16 -17.38
N TRP A 364 7.15 -6.97 -17.90
CA TRP A 364 7.75 -6.41 -19.11
C TRP A 364 7.90 -4.89 -19.05
N THR A 365 8.77 -4.35 -19.90
CA THR A 365 8.84 -2.91 -20.17
C THR A 365 7.75 -2.54 -21.17
N ILE A 366 7.00 -1.48 -20.89
CA ILE A 366 5.95 -0.99 -21.78
C ILE A 366 6.59 -0.25 -22.96
N THR A 367 6.30 -0.69 -24.19
CA THR A 367 6.77 -0.05 -25.43
C THR A 367 6.34 1.41 -25.48
N ASP A 368 7.27 2.30 -25.83
CA ASP A 368 7.13 3.77 -25.81
C ASP A 368 6.71 4.36 -24.45
N GLY A 369 6.73 3.55 -23.40
CA GLY A 369 6.17 3.91 -22.10
C GLY A 369 7.10 4.68 -21.19
N ASN A 370 8.10 5.38 -21.76
CA ASN A 370 9.10 6.12 -20.99
C ASN A 370 9.66 5.28 -19.83
N CYS A 371 10.29 4.13 -20.12
CA CYS A 371 10.81 3.17 -19.14
C CYS A 371 9.82 2.62 -18.08
N SER A 372 8.51 2.88 -18.20
CA SER A 372 7.46 2.25 -17.39
C SER A 372 7.46 0.74 -17.58
N ARG A 373 7.14 0.02 -16.52
CA ARG A 373 7.03 -1.43 -16.49
C ARG A 373 5.64 -1.86 -16.06
N ALA A 374 5.24 -3.06 -16.47
CA ALA A 374 4.00 -3.69 -16.05
C ALA A 374 4.25 -5.14 -15.68
N ALA A 375 3.44 -5.68 -14.78
CA ALA A 375 3.46 -7.08 -14.38
C ALA A 375 2.03 -7.63 -14.33
N GLU A 376 1.81 -8.82 -14.88
CA GLU A 376 0.57 -9.56 -14.66
C GLU A 376 0.70 -10.38 -13.39
N LEU A 377 -0.04 -10.01 -12.35
CA LEU A 377 0.01 -10.73 -11.07
C LEU A 377 -0.78 -12.03 -11.18
N THR A 378 -1.97 -11.94 -11.78
CA THR A 378 -2.92 -13.06 -11.94
C THR A 378 -4.01 -12.69 -12.96
N LEU A 379 -4.45 -13.69 -13.72
CA LEU A 379 -5.53 -13.55 -14.71
C LEU A 379 -6.70 -14.46 -14.33
N ALA A 380 -7.91 -13.95 -14.51
CA ALA A 380 -9.15 -14.66 -14.23
C ALA A 380 -10.18 -14.42 -15.34
N ASN A 381 -11.34 -15.07 -15.25
CA ASN A 381 -12.50 -14.82 -16.11
C ASN A 381 -12.25 -15.01 -17.62
N GLY A 382 -11.27 -15.85 -18.00
CA GLY A 382 -10.91 -16.09 -19.40
C GLY A 382 -10.03 -15.00 -20.02
N GLU A 383 -9.51 -14.07 -19.20
CA GLU A 383 -8.53 -13.09 -19.62
C GLU A 383 -7.28 -13.79 -20.17
N LYS A 384 -6.79 -13.32 -21.33
CA LYS A 384 -5.57 -13.83 -21.94
C LYS A 384 -4.39 -12.99 -21.48
N THR A 385 -3.17 -13.51 -21.63
CA THR A 385 -1.98 -12.73 -21.30
C THR A 385 -1.90 -11.46 -22.13
N HIS A 386 -1.56 -10.37 -21.46
CA HIS A 386 -1.27 -9.05 -22.02
C HIS A 386 0.24 -8.83 -22.21
N VAL A 387 1.07 -9.82 -21.85
CA VAL A 387 2.50 -9.78 -22.16
C VAL A 387 2.66 -9.81 -23.68
N PRO A 388 3.39 -8.85 -24.28
CA PRO A 388 3.62 -8.84 -25.72
C PRO A 388 4.31 -10.11 -26.20
N ALA A 389 3.89 -10.65 -27.34
CA ALA A 389 4.41 -11.91 -27.87
C ALA A 389 5.92 -11.87 -28.24
N ASP A 390 6.45 -10.67 -28.47
CA ASP A 390 7.85 -10.38 -28.78
C ASP A 390 8.70 -10.11 -27.53
N VAL A 391 8.09 -9.98 -26.35
CA VAL A 391 8.80 -9.85 -25.09
C VAL A 391 8.94 -11.23 -24.45
N THR A 392 10.16 -11.77 -24.44
CA THR A 392 10.47 -12.91 -23.58
C THR A 392 10.48 -12.43 -22.13
N THR A 393 9.51 -12.91 -21.35
CA THR A 393 9.40 -12.69 -19.90
C THR A 393 10.78 -12.80 -19.24
N GLY A 394 11.20 -11.78 -18.50
CA GLY A 394 12.43 -11.81 -17.71
C GLY A 394 13.77 -11.89 -18.47
N THR A 395 13.86 -11.58 -19.77
CA THR A 395 15.12 -11.78 -20.54
C THR A 395 15.63 -10.64 -21.42
N THR A 396 15.19 -9.39 -21.23
CA THR A 396 16.05 -8.26 -21.63
C THR A 396 17.23 -8.13 -20.66
N ARG A 397 18.18 -9.05 -20.73
CA ARG A 397 19.57 -8.76 -20.36
C ARG A 397 20.06 -7.71 -21.35
N ILE A 398 19.90 -6.43 -21.03
CA ILE A 398 20.73 -5.40 -21.64
C ILE A 398 22.16 -5.79 -21.24
N THR A 399 22.89 -6.38 -22.17
CA THR A 399 24.30 -6.73 -21.96
C THR A 399 25.08 -5.43 -22.10
N ILE A 400 25.24 -4.68 -21.01
CA ILE A 400 26.19 -3.56 -20.93
C ILE A 400 27.59 -4.17 -20.76
N PRO A 401 28.64 -3.68 -21.46
CA PRO A 401 29.98 -4.24 -21.32
C PRO A 401 30.41 -4.21 -19.86
N ALA A 402 30.85 -5.36 -19.34
CA ALA A 402 31.33 -5.50 -17.98
C ALA A 402 32.46 -4.49 -17.72
N LEU A 403 32.20 -3.48 -16.90
CA LEU A 403 33.26 -2.85 -16.13
C LEU A 403 33.57 -3.82 -14.99
N GLY A 404 34.70 -4.52 -15.14
CA GLY A 404 35.12 -5.61 -14.27
C GLY A 404 35.03 -5.26 -12.79
N GLY A 405 34.27 -6.09 -12.07
CA GLY A 405 34.22 -6.12 -10.62
C GLY A 405 33.20 -7.17 -10.20
N ALA A 406 33.63 -8.17 -9.42
CA ALA A 406 32.74 -9.16 -8.83
C ALA A 406 31.86 -8.46 -7.77
N PHE A 407 30.59 -8.23 -8.08
CA PHE A 407 29.62 -7.63 -7.16
C PHE A 407 28.46 -8.60 -6.92
N GLY A 408 28.03 -8.71 -5.66
CA GLY A 408 27.00 -9.64 -5.19
C GLY A 408 25.55 -9.29 -5.61
N PRO A 409 24.56 -10.08 -5.18
CA PRO A 409 23.16 -10.07 -5.68
C PRO A 409 22.34 -8.81 -5.36
N TRP A 410 22.95 -7.76 -4.80
CA TRP A 410 22.24 -6.58 -4.27
C TRP A 410 22.27 -5.36 -5.19
N ARG A 411 22.94 -5.43 -6.35
CA ARG A 411 22.94 -4.36 -7.36
C ARG A 411 21.99 -4.71 -8.50
N ILE A 412 20.83 -4.07 -8.52
CA ILE A 412 19.98 -4.01 -9.72
C ILE A 412 20.60 -2.95 -10.62
N ASP A 413 20.84 -3.29 -11.89
CA ASP A 413 21.43 -2.37 -12.87
C ASP A 413 20.58 -1.09 -13.02
N PRO A 414 21.20 0.10 -13.01
CA PRO A 414 20.48 1.33 -13.31
C PRO A 414 20.08 1.30 -14.78
N VAL A 415 18.79 1.03 -15.06
CA VAL A 415 18.21 1.42 -16.34
C VAL A 415 18.37 2.92 -16.42
N VAL A 416 19.31 3.35 -17.26
CA VAL A 416 19.64 4.75 -17.48
C VAL A 416 18.34 5.48 -17.84
N CYS A 417 17.85 6.35 -16.95
CA CYS A 417 16.87 7.38 -17.27
C CYS A 417 17.53 8.32 -18.30
N LYS A 418 17.60 7.88 -19.55
CA LYS A 418 18.02 8.69 -20.69
C LYS A 418 16.79 9.42 -21.18
N ASP A 419 17.00 10.70 -21.44
CA ASP A 419 16.06 11.67 -21.97
C ASP A 419 15.19 12.36 -20.92
N THR A 420 15.78 13.41 -20.34
CA THR A 420 15.05 14.63 -19.98
C THR A 420 13.96 14.89 -21.01
N ILE A 421 12.70 14.78 -20.60
CA ILE A 421 11.56 15.26 -21.37
C ILE A 421 11.87 16.71 -21.74
N SER A 422 11.90 17.03 -23.03
CA SER A 422 11.97 18.43 -23.48
C SER A 422 10.80 19.16 -22.83
N MET A 423 11.13 20.12 -21.97
CA MET A 423 10.17 20.97 -21.25
C MET A 423 8.99 21.33 -22.15
N VAL A 424 7.80 20.81 -21.83
CA VAL A 424 6.56 21.39 -22.35
C VAL A 424 6.48 22.77 -21.73
N PRO A 425 6.37 23.86 -22.50
CA PRO A 425 6.32 25.19 -21.92
C PRO A 425 5.08 25.30 -21.03
N PRO A 426 5.17 26.00 -19.88
CA PRO A 426 4.04 26.15 -18.98
C PRO A 426 2.87 26.76 -19.75
N HIS A 427 1.71 26.10 -19.67
CA HIS A 427 0.47 26.67 -20.15
C HIS A 427 0.28 28.02 -19.45
N THR A 428 0.24 29.07 -20.26
CA THR A 428 -0.07 30.42 -19.83
C THR A 428 -1.49 30.37 -19.27
N VAL A 429 -1.63 30.42 -17.95
CA VAL A 429 -2.90 30.76 -17.34
C VAL A 429 -3.12 32.23 -17.68
N MET A 430 -3.96 32.48 -18.69
CA MET A 430 -4.43 33.83 -19.02
C MET A 430 -5.37 34.33 -17.91
N PRO A 431 -5.40 35.66 -17.69
CA PRO A 431 -5.57 36.29 -16.37
C PRO A 431 -6.91 36.10 -15.68
#